data_AF-A0A1H3P6W5-F1
#
_entry.id   AF-A0A1H3P6W5-F1
#
_cell.length_a   1.000
_cell.length_b   1.000
_cell.length_c   1.000
_cell.angle_alpha   90.00
_cell.angle_beta   90.00
_cell.angle_gamma   90.00
#
_symmetry.space_group_name_H-M   'P 1'
#
loop_
_entity.id
_entity.type
_entity.pdbx_description
1 polymer ?
#
loop_
_entity_poly.entity_id
_entity_poly.type
_entity_poly.pdbx_seq_one_letter_code
_entity_poly.pdbx_strand_id
1 'polypeptide(L)'
;MCGGIQYQGDKSWARLDSIKTGKWKPWHSRSALIPADGFMEKDSEKQSHWIAFQPGRMIQALLAERNDGRRVYIVTEETPPDYRCTHDCRPRLVQVTKPA
;
A
#
# COMPACT_ATOMS: atom_id res chain seq x y z
N MET A 1 -14.30 0.15 22.51
CA MET A 1 -14.65 -0.67 21.34
C MET A 1 -14.35 0.17 20.11
N CYS A 2 -13.26 -0.10 19.39
CA CYS A 2 -12.92 0.69 18.20
C CYS A 2 -13.81 0.23 17.05
N GLY A 3 -14.78 1.05 16.66
CA GLY A 3 -15.62 0.82 15.49
C GLY A 3 -14.78 1.01 14.23
N GLY A 4 -14.28 -0.09 13.68
CA GLY A 4 -13.54 -0.07 12.42
C GLY A 4 -14.42 0.49 11.30
N ILE A 5 -13.93 1.52 10.62
CA ILE A 5 -14.53 1.96 9.36
C ILE A 5 -14.12 0.91 8.32
N GLN A 6 -15.05 0.03 7.97
CA GLN A 6 -14.89 -0.90 6.87
C GLN A 6 -14.99 -0.09 5.57
N TYR A 7 -13.86 0.36 5.03
CA TYR A 7 -13.80 0.88 3.66
C TYR A 7 -14.24 -0.27 2.71
N GLN A 8 -15.46 -0.14 2.19
CA GLN A 8 -16.05 -1.03 1.20
C GLN A 8 -15.66 -0.53 -0.19
N GLY A 9 -14.77 -1.27 -0.85
CA GLY A 9 -14.03 -0.84 -2.04
C GLY A 9 -12.62 -0.50 -1.60
N ASP A 10 -11.57 -1.16 -2.06
CA ASP A 10 -10.97 -0.76 -3.33
C ASP A 10 -10.15 -1.89 -3.95
N LYS A 11 -10.38 -2.13 -5.24
CA LYS A 11 -9.64 -3.07 -6.09
C LYS A 11 -8.22 -2.56 -6.43
N SER A 12 -7.61 -1.72 -5.59
CA SER A 12 -6.38 -0.98 -5.87
C SER A 12 -5.22 -1.32 -4.91
N TRP A 13 -5.40 -2.33 -4.06
CA TRP A 13 -4.44 -2.73 -3.04
C TRP A 13 -3.99 -4.19 -3.19
N ALA A 14 -2.74 -4.46 -2.84
CA ALA A 14 -2.15 -5.79 -2.84
C ALA A 14 -1.42 -6.06 -1.51
N ARG A 15 -1.99 -6.93 -0.66
CA ARG A 15 -1.34 -7.30 0.61
C ARG A 15 0.00 -8.01 0.34
N LEU A 16 1.05 -7.59 1.06
CA LEU A 16 2.41 -8.15 0.92
C LEU A 16 2.42 -9.68 1.06
N ASP A 17 1.65 -10.24 2.00
CA ASP A 17 1.60 -11.70 2.19
C ASP A 17 0.88 -12.43 1.04
N SER A 18 -0.11 -11.77 0.42
CA SER A 18 -0.75 -12.28 -0.81
C SER A 18 0.25 -12.34 -1.97
N ILE A 19 1.15 -11.36 -2.06
CA ILE A 19 2.23 -11.33 -3.05
C ILE A 19 3.24 -12.44 -2.75
N LYS A 20 3.72 -12.54 -1.51
CA LYS A 20 4.70 -13.56 -1.08
C LYS A 20 4.21 -15.00 -1.27
N THR A 21 2.92 -15.24 -1.04
CA THR A 21 2.30 -16.57 -1.27
C THR A 21 2.08 -16.90 -2.75
N GLY A 22 2.46 -15.99 -3.67
CA GLY A 22 2.42 -16.24 -5.10
C GLY A 22 1.04 -16.07 -5.75
N LYS A 23 0.04 -15.53 -5.02
CA LYS A 23 -1.32 -15.33 -5.53
C LYS A 23 -1.37 -14.42 -6.76
N TRP A 24 -0.35 -13.59 -6.99
CA TRP A 24 -0.28 -12.64 -8.10
C TRP A 24 0.47 -13.15 -9.33
N LYS A 25 1.08 -14.35 -9.26
CA LYS A 25 1.81 -14.96 -10.39
C LYS A 25 1.00 -15.04 -11.70
N PRO A 26 -0.30 -15.39 -11.69
CA PRO A 26 -1.11 -15.43 -12.92
C PRO A 26 -1.28 -14.08 -13.64
N TRP A 27 -0.92 -12.96 -13.02
CA TRP A 27 -1.01 -11.62 -13.59
C TRP A 27 0.36 -11.04 -13.95
N HIS A 28 1.36 -11.89 -14.23
CA HIS A 28 2.71 -11.48 -14.64
C HIS A 28 3.27 -10.33 -13.78
N SER A 29 3.01 -10.40 -12.48
CA SER A 29 3.17 -9.24 -11.60
C SER A 29 4.63 -8.88 -11.39
N ARG A 30 4.96 -7.58 -11.43
CA ARG A 30 6.30 -7.05 -11.19
C ARG A 30 6.28 -6.01 -10.09
N SER A 31 7.33 -5.95 -9.29
CA SER A 31 7.50 -4.86 -8.33
C SER A 31 7.70 -3.53 -9.07
N ALA A 32 7.07 -2.49 -8.58
CA ALA A 32 7.22 -1.11 -9.03
C ALA A 32 7.38 -0.16 -7.83
N LEU A 33 7.78 1.08 -8.10
CA LEU A 33 7.90 2.14 -7.09
C LEU A 33 7.08 3.34 -7.54
N ILE A 34 6.35 3.95 -6.61
CA ILE A 34 5.63 5.20 -6.84
C ILE A 34 6.35 6.30 -6.03
N PRO A 35 6.97 7.27 -6.71
CA PRO A 35 7.47 8.47 -6.05
C PRO A 35 6.27 9.33 -5.63
N ALA A 36 6.26 9.74 -4.36
CA ALA A 36 5.29 10.67 -3.80
C ALA A 36 5.91 11.35 -2.58
N ASP A 37 5.35 12.50 -2.19
CA ASP A 37 5.81 13.24 -1.01
C ASP A 37 5.12 12.78 0.30
N GLY A 38 4.00 12.06 0.17
CA GLY A 38 3.19 11.60 1.29
C GLY A 38 1.98 10.79 0.86
N PHE A 39 1.21 10.29 1.84
CA PHE A 39 -0.15 9.75 1.63
C PHE A 39 -1.12 10.34 2.66
N MET A 40 -2.42 10.23 2.39
CA MET A 40 -3.48 10.69 3.28
C MET A 40 -4.23 9.50 3.88
N GLU A 41 -4.41 9.52 5.20
CA GLU A 41 -5.29 8.61 5.92
C GLU A 41 -6.42 9.40 6.57
N LYS A 42 -7.58 8.75 6.74
CA LYS A 42 -8.67 9.31 7.54
C LYS A 42 -8.67 8.70 8.93
N ASP A 43 -8.82 9.51 9.97
CA ASP A 43 -9.01 8.97 11.32
C ASP A 43 -10.42 8.38 11.54
N SER A 44 -10.69 7.89 12.76
CA SER A 44 -12.00 7.37 13.14
C SER A 44 -13.14 8.39 13.06
N GLU A 45 -12.81 9.69 13.07
CA GLU A 45 -13.74 10.81 12.93
C GLU A 45 -13.85 11.28 11.47
N LYS A 46 -13.22 10.58 10.53
CA LYS A 46 -13.14 10.90 9.09
C LYS A 46 -12.37 12.17 8.77
N GLN A 47 -11.56 12.69 9.69
CA GLN A 47 -10.68 13.83 9.41
C GLN A 47 -9.46 13.36 8.63
N SER A 48 -8.98 14.19 7.69
CA SER A 48 -7.88 13.84 6.80
C SER A 48 -6.53 14.21 7.41
N HIS A 49 -5.61 13.24 7.47
CA HIS A 49 -4.26 13.40 7.99
C HIS A 49 -3.26 13.07 6.91
N TRP A 50 -2.40 14.05 6.57
CA TRP A 50 -1.31 13.85 5.63
C TRP A 50 -0.06 13.35 6.35
N ILE A 51 0.52 12.28 5.82
CA ILE A 51 1.73 11.64 6.35
C ILE A 51 2.82 11.80 5.31
N ALA A 52 3.81 12.64 5.62
CA ALA A 52 4.95 12.92 4.74
C ALA A 52 5.98 11.78 4.75
N PHE A 53 6.66 11.59 3.63
CA PHE A 53 7.70 10.58 3.50
C PHE A 53 9.05 11.09 3.99
N GLN A 54 9.82 10.19 4.61
CA GLN A 54 11.23 10.46 4.84
C GLN A 54 11.97 10.51 3.49
N PRO A 55 13.02 11.35 3.36
CA PRO A 55 13.82 11.41 2.15
C PRO A 55 14.31 10.03 1.68
N GLY A 56 14.17 9.76 0.38
CA GLY A 56 14.56 8.49 -0.22
C GLY A 56 13.60 7.32 0.06
N ARG A 57 12.42 7.56 0.66
CA ARG A 57 11.34 6.58 0.71
C ARG A 57 10.44 6.70 -0.51
N MET A 58 9.95 5.57 -1.00
CA MET A 58 8.91 5.50 -2.02
C MET A 58 7.86 4.46 -1.63
N ILE A 59 6.66 4.56 -2.20
CA ILE A 59 5.64 3.52 -2.03
C ILE A 59 6.02 2.31 -2.89
N GLN A 60 6.03 1.12 -2.29
CA GLN A 60 6.09 -0.12 -3.04
C GLN A 60 4.75 -0.37 -3.73
N ALA A 61 4.81 -0.63 -5.03
CA ALA A 61 3.65 -0.98 -5.83
C ALA A 61 3.85 -2.32 -6.55
N LEU A 62 2.74 -2.87 -7.02
CA LEU A 62 2.71 -4.07 -7.84
C LEU A 62 2.08 -3.72 -9.19
N LEU A 63 2.86 -3.81 -10.26
CA LEU A 63 2.35 -3.75 -11.62
C LEU A 63 1.85 -5.14 -11.99
N ALA A 64 0.54 -5.27 -12.21
CA ALA A 64 -0.09 -6.49 -12.69
C ALA A 64 -0.49 -6.31 -14.16
N GLU A 65 -0.22 -7.32 -14.96
CA GLU A 65 -0.49 -7.35 -16.39
C GLU A 65 -1.32 -8.59 -16.73
N ARG A 66 -2.46 -8.38 -17.40
CA ARG A 66 -3.28 -9.48 -17.89
C ARG A 66 -3.99 -9.06 -19.16
N ASN A 67 -3.81 -9.83 -20.23
CA ASN A 67 -4.21 -9.46 -21.58
C ASN A 67 -3.62 -8.09 -21.93
N ASP A 68 -4.41 -7.19 -22.52
CA ASP A 68 -3.99 -5.81 -22.87
C ASP A 68 -4.11 -4.82 -21.70
N GLY A 69 -4.45 -5.29 -20.50
CA GLY A 69 -4.64 -4.46 -19.31
C GLY A 69 -3.40 -4.39 -18.42
N ARG A 70 -2.99 -3.17 -18.06
CA ARG A 70 -2.01 -2.91 -17.00
C ARG A 70 -2.67 -2.19 -15.83
N ARG A 71 -2.38 -2.64 -14.61
CA ARG A 71 -2.87 -2.01 -13.38
C ARG A 71 -1.77 -1.96 -12.33
N VAL A 72 -1.70 -0.82 -11.65
CA VAL A 72 -0.78 -0.62 -10.52
C VAL A 72 -1.58 -0.73 -9.23
N TYR A 73 -1.10 -1.56 -8.31
CA TYR A 73 -1.68 -1.75 -6.98
C TYR A 73 -0.71 -1.24 -5.92
N ILE A 74 -1.22 -0.56 -4.91
CA ILE A 74 -0.42 -0.17 -3.73
C ILE A 74 -0.15 -1.43 -2.90
N VAL A 75 1.11 -1.73 -2.61
CA VAL A 75 1.45 -2.83 -1.72
C VAL A 75 1.16 -2.40 -0.29
N THR A 76 0.43 -3.22 0.45
CA THR A 76 0.16 -2.98 1.87
C THR A 76 0.85 -3.97 2.78
N GLU A 77 1.17 -3.49 3.98
CA GLU A 77 1.59 -4.32 5.10
C GLU A 77 0.65 -4.13 6.30
N GLU A 78 0.65 -5.10 7.20
CA GLU A 78 -0.13 -4.99 8.43
C GLU A 78 0.34 -3.81 9.27
N THR A 79 -0.63 -3.09 9.82
CA THR A 79 -0.37 -2.06 10.81
C THR A 79 0.13 -2.73 12.10
N PRO A 80 1.32 -2.36 12.62
CA PRO A 80 1.77 -2.77 13.95
C PRO A 80 0.68 -2.62 15.02
N PRO A 81 0.57 -3.54 15.99
CA PRO A 81 -0.54 -3.58 16.95
C PRO A 81 -0.86 -2.24 17.62
N ASP A 82 0.17 -1.46 17.95
CA ASP A 82 0.07 -0.18 18.66
C ASP A 82 -0.67 0.91 17.87
N TYR A 83 -0.89 0.72 16.56
CA TYR A 83 -1.52 1.71 15.66
C TYR A 83 -2.76 1.17 14.94
N ARG A 84 -3.27 -0.02 15.31
CA ARG A 84 -4.44 -0.66 14.67
C ARG A 84 -5.76 0.06 14.90
N CYS A 85 -5.78 1.15 15.68
CA CYS A 85 -6.99 1.89 16.00
C CYS A 85 -7.62 2.63 14.80
N THR A 86 -6.88 2.79 13.68
CA THR A 86 -7.32 3.62 12.55
C THR A 86 -7.53 2.83 11.26
N HIS A 87 -6.59 1.97 10.85
CA HIS A 87 -6.70 1.11 9.66
C HIS A 87 -5.93 -0.22 9.80
N ASP A 88 -6.47 -1.28 9.20
CA ASP A 88 -5.88 -2.64 9.25
C ASP A 88 -4.58 -2.77 8.42
N CYS A 89 -4.37 -1.90 7.44
CA CYS A 89 -3.28 -1.97 6.48
C CYS A 89 -2.81 -0.56 6.08
N ARG A 90 -1.51 -0.40 5.82
CA ARG A 90 -0.90 0.87 5.35
C ARG A 90 -0.09 0.65 4.06
N PRO A 91 0.12 1.69 3.23
CA PRO A 91 1.08 1.61 2.14
C PRO A 91 2.46 1.20 2.65
N ARG A 92 3.05 0.18 2.02
CA ARG A 92 4.41 -0.24 2.34
C ARG A 92 5.41 0.75 1.73
N LEU A 93 6.18 1.41 2.58
CA LEU A 93 7.26 2.30 2.17
C LEU A 93 8.59 1.54 2.12
N VAL A 94 9.38 1.78 1.09
CA VAL A 94 10.71 1.18 0.92
C VAL A 94 11.78 2.25 0.79
N GLN A 95 12.97 2.00 1.35
CA GLN A 95 14.13 2.86 1.11
C GLN A 95 14.66 2.60 -0.29
N VAL A 96 14.86 3.67 -1.05
CA VAL A 96 15.59 3.62 -2.30
C VAL A 96 16.98 4.17 -2.02
N THR A 97 17.97 3.29 -2.00
CA THR A 97 19.37 3.73 -2.10
C THR A 97 19.59 4.23 -3.51
N LYS A 98 20.17 5.43 -3.64
CA LYS A 98 20.67 5.90 -4.93
C LYS A 98 21.66 4.84 -5.45
N PRO A 99 21.54 4.37 -6.71
CA PRO A 99 22.60 3.56 -7.27
C PRO A 99 23.89 4.37 -7.21
N ALA A 100 24.97 3.72 -6.73
CA ALA A 100 26.30 4.31 -6.66
C ALA A 100 26.78 4.78 -8.04
#